data_AF-A0A9P4TXC7-F1
#
_entry.id   AF-A0A9P4TXC7-F1
#
_cell.length_a   1.000
_cell.length_b   1.000
_cell.length_c   1.000
_cell.angle_alpha   90.00
_cell.angle_beta   90.00
_cell.angle_gamma   90.00
#
_symmetry.space_group_name_H-M   'P 1'
#
loop_
_entity.id
_entity.type
_entity.pdbx_description
1 polymer ?
#
loop_
_entity_poly.entity_id
_entity_poly.type
_entity_poly.pdbx_seq_one_letter_code
_entity_poly.pdbx_strand_id
1 'polypeptide(L)'
;MSDSEFEGFNWSSNTKVRKHHNAIKIFHNHTTIQNDDGSLHERYTQLEHIPHPDPLISRRGFILNPQDEAGLARLRNIAATIATYEDPGKKYNFYTWRWKETPSGQVIISFCYEDQATLDRLRPGVSTAIALWHNKLGESSGIYLNDCLGVCRNPDIDTIWIKYRPGKVGATLGWSPEYVAQKHELMLDPSLMSVSRNLEGLQLTKSKGATWDIYCATLAHELGHIMGLVHEHQRPDALSHIRFDCQALLGYAAAKQEAIAGRMDS
;
A
#
# COMPACT_ATOMS: atom_id res chain seq x y z
N MET A 1 25.60 -5.82 4.83
CA MET A 1 24.85 -6.85 4.11
C MET A 1 25.49 -7.02 2.75
N SER A 2 26.24 -8.11 2.54
CA SER A 2 26.77 -8.46 1.23
C SER A 2 25.67 -9.05 0.33
N ASP A 3 25.89 -9.08 -0.98
CA ASP A 3 24.93 -9.67 -1.93
C ASP A 3 24.61 -11.14 -1.59
N SER A 4 25.59 -11.88 -1.06
CA SER A 4 25.41 -13.25 -0.56
C SER A 4 24.54 -13.36 0.71
N GLU A 5 24.51 -12.32 1.56
CA GLU A 5 23.62 -12.27 2.73
C GLU A 5 22.18 -11.94 2.33
N PHE A 6 21.97 -11.25 1.21
CA PHE A 6 20.65 -10.91 0.68
C PHE A 6 20.02 -12.09 -0.09
N GLU A 7 20.81 -12.83 -0.89
CA GLU A 7 20.33 -13.97 -1.69
C GLU A 7 19.95 -15.21 -0.85
N GLY A 8 20.46 -15.33 0.38
CA GLY A 8 20.14 -16.43 1.30
C GLY A 8 18.96 -16.16 2.25
N PHE A 9 18.40 -14.96 2.26
CA PHE A 9 17.41 -14.54 3.26
C PHE A 9 15.98 -14.96 2.85
N ASN A 10 15.47 -16.05 3.42
CA ASN A 10 14.09 -16.49 3.26
C ASN A 10 13.12 -15.60 4.06
N TRP A 11 12.87 -14.39 3.57
CA TRP A 11 11.72 -13.59 3.99
C TRP A 11 10.42 -14.14 3.37
N SER A 12 9.46 -14.48 4.23
CA SER A 12 8.06 -14.64 3.80
C SER A 12 7.24 -13.50 4.40
N SER A 13 6.62 -12.68 3.57
CA SER A 13 5.55 -11.79 4.00
C SER A 13 4.26 -12.60 4.12
N ASN A 14 3.79 -12.76 5.35
CA ASN A 14 2.49 -13.38 5.62
C ASN A 14 1.56 -12.30 6.18
N THR A 15 0.35 -12.21 5.67
CA THR A 15 -0.65 -11.29 6.21
C THR A 15 -1.48 -12.03 7.24
N LYS A 16 -1.54 -11.54 8.49
CA LYS A 16 -2.44 -12.06 9.53
C LYS A 16 -3.49 -11.00 9.85
N VAL A 17 -4.74 -11.44 9.99
CA VAL A 17 -5.82 -10.62 10.54
C VAL A 17 -5.90 -10.87 12.03
N ARG A 18 -5.81 -9.82 12.84
CA ARG A 18 -5.93 -9.91 14.30
C ARG A 18 -7.06 -9.05 14.82
N LYS A 19 -7.75 -9.53 15.84
CA LYS A 19 -8.71 -8.75 16.64
C LYS A 19 -7.93 -7.93 17.67
N HIS A 20 -8.02 -6.61 17.56
CA HIS A 20 -7.54 -5.67 18.55
C HIS A 20 -8.49 -5.62 19.76
N HIS A 21 -8.06 -5.03 20.88
CA HIS A 21 -8.80 -5.02 22.15
C HIS A 21 -10.19 -4.35 22.06
N ASN A 22 -10.43 -3.55 21.02
CA ASN A 22 -11.71 -2.87 20.75
C ASN A 22 -12.56 -3.59 19.70
N ALA A 23 -12.41 -4.92 19.53
CA ALA A 23 -13.09 -5.75 18.52
C ALA A 23 -12.78 -5.43 17.04
N ILE A 24 -11.91 -4.47 16.81
CA ILE A 24 -11.40 -4.03 15.52
C ILE A 24 -10.54 -5.12 14.87
N LYS A 25 -10.72 -5.38 13.56
CA LYS A 25 -9.79 -6.20 12.77
C LYS A 25 -8.70 -5.32 12.13
N ILE A 26 -7.44 -5.70 12.34
CA ILE A 26 -6.28 -5.00 11.76
C ILE A 26 -5.49 -5.97 10.91
N PHE A 27 -5.13 -5.52 9.70
CA PHE A 27 -4.16 -6.20 8.85
C PHE A 27 -2.76 -5.84 9.32
N HIS A 28 -1.97 -6.86 9.61
CA HIS A 28 -0.53 -6.67 9.73
C HIS A 28 0.17 -7.57 8.75
N ASN A 29 1.06 -6.95 7.96
CA ASN A 29 2.22 -7.66 7.46
C ASN A 29 3.00 -8.14 8.68
N HIS A 30 3.11 -9.45 8.82
CA HIS A 30 4.08 -10.04 9.71
C HIS A 30 5.14 -10.72 8.86
N THR A 31 6.39 -10.51 9.24
CA THR A 31 7.52 -11.17 8.62
C THR A 31 7.93 -12.30 9.55
N THR A 32 8.00 -13.51 9.03
CA THR A 32 8.68 -14.62 9.71
C THR A 32 10.12 -14.61 9.24
N ILE A 33 11.05 -14.48 10.18
CA ILE A 33 12.49 -14.52 9.94
C ILE A 33 13.00 -15.84 10.51
N GLN A 34 13.64 -16.66 9.68
CA GLN A 34 14.38 -17.81 10.16
C GLN A 34 15.81 -17.38 10.45
N ASN A 35 16.25 -17.56 11.71
CA ASN A 35 17.62 -17.29 12.11
C ASN A 35 18.54 -18.44 11.65
N ASP A 36 19.86 -18.21 11.68
CA ASP A 36 20.87 -19.20 11.28
C ASP A 36 20.83 -20.49 12.11
N ASP A 37 20.32 -20.43 13.35
CA ASP A 37 20.11 -21.59 14.22
C ASP A 37 18.82 -22.38 13.90
N GLY A 38 18.09 -21.97 12.87
CA GLY A 38 16.83 -22.55 12.43
C GLY A 38 15.61 -22.07 13.22
N SER A 39 15.77 -21.24 14.27
CA SER A 39 14.66 -20.69 15.03
C SER A 39 13.85 -19.70 14.19
N LEU A 40 12.53 -19.71 14.37
CA LEU A 40 11.61 -18.78 13.70
C LEU A 40 11.28 -17.63 14.65
N HIS A 41 11.53 -16.39 14.20
CA HIS A 41 11.09 -15.19 14.88
C HIS A 41 9.95 -14.53 14.09
N GLU A 42 8.79 -14.39 14.72
CA GLU A 42 7.68 -13.62 14.16
C GLU A 42 7.84 -12.15 14.55
N ARG A 43 7.98 -11.26 13.57
CA ARG A 43 7.99 -9.82 13.82
C ARG A 43 6.74 -9.17 13.26
N TYR A 44 5.97 -8.59 14.16
CA TYR A 44 4.82 -7.75 13.84
C TYR A 44 5.32 -6.32 13.64
N THR A 45 4.81 -5.62 12.63
CA THR A 45 4.97 -4.17 12.54
C THR A 45 4.39 -3.55 13.83
N GLN A 46 5.26 -2.95 14.66
CA GLN A 46 4.87 -2.37 15.96
C GLN A 46 4.07 -1.06 15.82
N LEU A 47 3.94 -0.53 14.60
CA LEU A 47 3.18 0.67 14.31
C LEU A 47 2.05 0.33 13.35
N GLU A 48 0.83 0.39 13.87
CA GLU A 48 -0.36 0.64 13.07
C GLU A 48 -0.05 1.87 12.20
N HIS A 49 -0.02 1.71 10.89
CA HIS A 49 0.27 2.81 10.00
C HIS A 49 -0.83 3.87 10.19
N ILE A 50 -0.44 5.09 10.61
CA ILE A 50 -1.33 6.25 10.73
C ILE A 50 -1.13 7.08 9.47
N PRO A 51 -2.04 7.05 8.48
CA PRO A 51 -1.92 7.89 7.30
C PRO A 51 -2.21 9.34 7.68
N HIS A 52 -1.40 10.27 7.17
CA HIS A 52 -1.62 11.70 7.32
C HIS A 52 -2.78 12.16 6.40
N PRO A 53 -3.72 13.00 6.85
CA PRO A 53 -4.84 13.51 6.04
C PRO A 53 -4.44 14.53 4.96
N ASP A 54 -3.14 14.77 4.75
CA ASP A 54 -2.68 15.72 3.74
C ASP A 54 -1.89 14.99 2.65
N PRO A 55 -2.44 14.83 1.43
CA PRO A 55 -1.75 14.20 0.31
C PRO A 55 -0.51 14.96 -0.15
N LEU A 56 -0.30 16.21 0.29
CA LEU A 56 0.92 16.99 0.04
C LEU A 56 2.03 16.66 1.05
N ILE A 57 1.69 16.24 2.27
CA ILE A 57 2.67 15.92 3.32
C ILE A 57 3.22 14.51 3.14
N SER A 58 2.41 13.54 2.66
CA SER A 58 2.91 12.20 2.30
C SER A 58 3.91 12.21 1.13
N ARG A 59 3.92 13.28 0.31
CA ARG A 59 4.84 13.47 -0.81
C ARG A 59 6.16 14.17 -0.44
N ARG A 60 6.24 14.84 0.72
CA ARG A 60 7.49 15.44 1.22
C ARG A 60 8.09 14.50 2.25
N GLY A 61 8.90 13.54 1.79
CA GLY A 61 9.75 12.77 2.69
C GLY A 61 10.66 13.73 3.47
N PHE A 62 10.42 13.88 4.77
CA PHE A 62 11.31 14.66 5.63
C PHE A 62 12.60 13.86 5.84
N ILE A 63 13.66 14.24 5.14
CA ILE A 63 15.01 13.83 5.55
C ILE A 63 15.33 14.65 6.81
N LEU A 64 15.23 14.01 7.97
CA LEU A 64 15.54 14.64 9.24
C LEU A 64 17.04 14.65 9.43
N ASN A 65 17.62 15.85 9.39
CA ASN A 65 18.93 16.08 9.97
C ASN A 65 18.72 16.18 11.50
N PRO A 66 19.29 15.28 12.32
CA PRO A 66 19.12 15.32 13.77
C PRO A 66 19.73 16.58 14.43
N GLN A 67 20.50 17.38 13.69
CA GLN A 67 21.00 18.68 14.15
C GLN A 67 20.10 19.87 13.76
N ASP A 68 19.03 19.66 13.01
CA ASP A 68 18.07 20.71 12.64
C ASP A 68 16.97 20.85 13.72
N GLU A 69 17.32 21.49 14.83
CA GLU A 69 16.40 21.75 15.95
C GLU A 69 15.14 22.53 15.52
N ALA A 70 15.22 23.37 14.48
CA ALA A 70 14.06 24.09 13.94
C ALA A 70 13.12 23.16 13.14
N GLY A 71 13.69 22.19 12.40
CA GLY A 71 12.94 21.11 11.77
C GLY A 71 12.28 20.18 12.79
N LEU A 72 13.02 19.81 13.85
CA LEU A 72 12.51 18.99 14.95
C LEU A 72 11.43 19.72 15.76
N ALA A 73 11.59 21.02 16.02
CA ALA A 73 10.58 21.84 16.68
C ALA A 73 9.30 21.99 15.84
N ARG A 74 9.43 22.12 14.51
CA ARG A 74 8.27 22.08 13.59
C ARG A 74 7.55 20.74 13.63
N LEU A 75 8.28 19.62 13.67
CA LEU A 75 7.67 18.30 13.84
C LEU A 75 7.00 18.11 15.20
N ARG A 76 7.62 18.59 16.30
CA ARG A 76 7.01 18.58 17.63
C ARG A 76 5.74 19.41 17.65
N ASN A 77 5.72 20.56 16.96
CA ASN A 77 4.54 21.40 16.82
C ASN A 77 3.46 20.78 15.92
N ILE A 78 3.83 20.07 14.84
CA ILE A 78 2.88 19.32 14.02
C ILE A 78 2.28 18.16 14.83
N ALA A 79 3.11 17.40 15.56
CA ALA A 79 2.66 16.33 16.46
C ALA A 79 1.76 16.87 17.59
N ALA A 80 2.08 18.03 18.15
CA ALA A 80 1.23 18.71 19.14
C ALA A 80 -0.07 19.25 18.51
N THR A 81 -0.03 19.74 17.27
CA THR A 81 -1.21 20.20 16.53
C THR A 81 -2.15 19.03 16.21
N ILE A 82 -1.59 17.86 15.87
CA ILE A 82 -2.32 16.59 15.70
C ILE A 82 -2.98 16.17 17.03
N ALA A 83 -2.32 16.36 18.17
CA ALA A 83 -2.91 16.09 19.48
C ALA A 83 -4.02 17.09 19.87
N THR A 84 -3.98 18.34 19.38
CA THR A 84 -5.02 19.36 19.65
C THR A 84 -6.20 19.36 18.68
N TYR A 85 -6.10 18.65 17.54
CA TYR A 85 -7.22 18.41 16.63
C TYR A 85 -8.15 17.29 17.12
N GLU A 86 -7.92 16.79 18.34
CA GLU A 86 -8.93 16.14 19.16
C GLU A 86 -9.95 17.20 19.62
N ASP A 87 -10.95 17.48 18.79
CA ASP A 87 -12.20 18.09 19.27
C ASP A 87 -12.70 17.19 20.43
N PRO A 88 -12.84 17.70 21.67
CA PRO A 88 -13.28 16.90 22.80
C PRO A 88 -14.67 16.27 22.60
N GLY A 89 -15.44 16.73 21.59
CA GLY A 89 -16.70 16.14 21.14
C GLY A 89 -16.64 15.31 19.86
N LYS A 90 -15.53 15.33 19.10
CA LYS A 90 -15.35 14.55 17.87
C LYS A 90 -13.95 13.93 17.83
N LYS A 91 -13.85 12.74 18.43
CA LYS A 91 -12.69 11.86 18.24
C LYS A 91 -12.63 11.40 16.78
N TYR A 92 -11.91 12.15 15.94
CA TYR A 92 -11.44 11.60 14.67
C TYR A 92 -10.34 10.60 15.00
N ASN A 93 -10.70 9.31 15.01
CA ASN A 93 -9.71 8.24 15.04
C ASN A 93 -8.94 8.28 13.72
N PHE A 94 -7.81 8.99 13.70
CA PHE A 94 -6.82 9.01 12.62
C PHE A 94 -6.20 7.62 12.35
N TYR A 95 -6.51 6.65 13.22
CA TYR A 95 -6.20 5.26 13.08
C TYR A 95 -7.20 4.60 12.14
N THR A 96 -6.78 4.48 10.89
CA THR A 96 -7.29 3.57 9.84
C THR A 96 -8.66 3.93 9.25
N TRP A 97 -8.58 4.66 8.15
CA TRP A 97 -9.39 4.56 6.94
C TRP A 97 -9.81 3.10 6.63
N ARG A 98 -10.85 2.60 7.30
CA ARG A 98 -11.32 1.20 7.24
C ARG A 98 -12.58 1.08 6.41
N TRP A 99 -12.62 0.02 5.63
CA TRP A 99 -13.85 -0.46 5.03
C TRP A 99 -14.88 -0.78 6.11
N LYS A 100 -16.15 -0.48 5.80
CA LYS A 100 -17.27 -0.67 6.71
C LYS A 100 -17.45 -2.15 7.05
N GLU A 101 -17.53 -2.45 8.34
CA GLU A 101 -17.91 -3.78 8.81
C GLU A 101 -19.44 -3.96 8.73
N THR A 102 -19.87 -5.14 8.30
CA THR A 102 -21.24 -5.61 8.37
C THR A 102 -21.62 -5.89 9.83
N PRO A 103 -22.93 -6.04 10.15
CA PRO A 103 -23.36 -6.46 11.49
C PRO A 103 -22.77 -7.80 11.95
N SER A 104 -22.35 -8.66 11.01
CA SER A 104 -21.67 -9.93 11.30
C SER A 104 -20.16 -9.79 11.56
N GLY A 105 -19.61 -8.57 11.52
CA GLY A 105 -18.17 -8.31 11.68
C GLY A 105 -17.33 -8.72 10.46
N GLN A 106 -17.96 -8.75 9.28
CA GLN A 106 -17.29 -8.99 8.00
C GLN A 106 -17.04 -7.66 7.29
N VAL A 107 -15.94 -7.54 6.58
CA VAL A 107 -15.63 -6.43 5.69
C VAL A 107 -15.88 -6.90 4.27
N ILE A 108 -16.78 -6.23 3.54
CA ILE A 108 -17.05 -6.54 2.14
C ILE A 108 -16.56 -5.38 1.29
N ILE A 109 -15.57 -5.63 0.43
CA ILE A 109 -15.05 -4.65 -0.51
C ILE A 109 -15.56 -5.04 -1.88
N SER A 110 -16.48 -4.25 -2.41
CA SER A 110 -17.10 -4.55 -3.70
C SER A 110 -16.38 -3.81 -4.82
N PHE A 111 -16.31 -4.45 -5.99
CA PHE A 111 -15.69 -3.90 -7.18
C PHE A 111 -16.69 -3.86 -8.32
N CYS A 112 -16.59 -2.84 -9.15
CA CYS A 112 -17.29 -2.78 -10.43
C CYS A 112 -16.42 -2.13 -11.49
N TYR A 113 -16.73 -2.40 -12.75
CA TYR A 113 -15.90 -2.03 -13.89
C TYR A 113 -16.50 -0.81 -14.61
N GLU A 114 -15.65 0.09 -15.10
CA GLU A 114 -16.08 1.31 -15.79
C GLU A 114 -16.96 1.06 -17.02
N ASP A 115 -16.60 0.04 -17.81
CA ASP A 115 -17.33 -0.37 -18.99
C ASP A 115 -17.13 -1.87 -19.26
N GLN A 116 -17.86 -2.39 -20.24
CA GLN A 116 -17.81 -3.81 -20.62
C GLN A 116 -16.42 -4.20 -21.14
N ALA A 117 -15.74 -3.31 -21.87
CA ALA A 117 -14.40 -3.58 -22.38
C ALA A 117 -13.38 -3.74 -21.24
N THR A 118 -13.51 -2.92 -20.19
CA THR A 118 -12.71 -2.98 -18.96
C THR A 118 -13.01 -4.27 -18.18
N LEU A 119 -14.29 -4.66 -18.07
CA LEU A 119 -14.71 -5.94 -17.48
C LEU A 119 -14.03 -7.10 -18.21
N ASP A 120 -14.26 -7.23 -19.51
CA ASP A 120 -13.78 -8.36 -20.32
C ASP A 120 -12.25 -8.46 -20.28
N ARG A 121 -11.57 -7.30 -20.25
CA ARG A 121 -10.12 -7.23 -20.27
C ARG A 121 -9.48 -7.54 -18.91
N LEU A 122 -10.01 -7.00 -17.82
CA LEU A 122 -9.33 -7.01 -16.52
C LEU A 122 -9.86 -8.09 -15.56
N ARG A 123 -11.13 -8.52 -15.72
CA ARG A 123 -11.78 -9.44 -14.79
C ARG A 123 -10.99 -10.74 -14.55
N PRO A 124 -10.47 -11.45 -15.57
CA PRO A 124 -9.74 -12.69 -15.32
C PRO A 124 -8.53 -12.49 -14.38
N GLY A 125 -7.84 -11.36 -14.50
CA GLY A 125 -6.72 -11.01 -13.63
C GLY A 125 -7.18 -10.66 -12.23
N VAL A 126 -8.19 -9.78 -12.13
CA VAL A 126 -8.74 -9.32 -10.86
C VAL A 126 -9.28 -10.49 -10.05
N SER A 127 -10.07 -11.38 -10.66
CA SER A 127 -10.59 -12.58 -9.98
C SER A 127 -9.46 -13.50 -9.51
N THR A 128 -8.37 -13.64 -10.29
CA THR A 128 -7.20 -14.41 -9.87
C THR A 128 -6.49 -13.76 -8.66
N ALA A 129 -6.32 -12.45 -8.67
CA ALA A 129 -5.72 -11.70 -7.56
C ALA A 129 -6.59 -11.73 -6.29
N ILE A 130 -7.91 -11.67 -6.43
CA ILE A 130 -8.86 -11.89 -5.33
C ILE A 130 -8.68 -13.28 -4.74
N ALA A 131 -8.60 -14.32 -5.58
CA ALA A 131 -8.40 -15.68 -5.12
C ALA A 131 -7.06 -15.85 -4.36
N LEU A 132 -5.98 -15.20 -4.82
CA LEU A 132 -4.70 -15.18 -4.09
C LEU A 132 -4.88 -14.62 -2.67
N TRP A 133 -5.61 -13.52 -2.53
CA TRP A 133 -5.89 -12.93 -1.23
C TRP A 133 -6.79 -13.81 -0.36
N HIS A 134 -7.88 -14.36 -0.88
CA HIS A 134 -8.75 -15.26 -0.13
C HIS A 134 -7.99 -16.50 0.36
N ASN A 135 -7.12 -17.08 -0.47
CA ASN A 135 -6.29 -18.21 -0.09
C ASN A 135 -5.30 -17.86 1.04
N LYS A 136 -4.76 -16.63 1.04
CA LYS A 136 -3.80 -16.18 2.06
C LYS A 136 -4.45 -15.73 3.36
N LEU A 137 -5.59 -15.04 3.27
CA LEU A 137 -6.32 -14.54 4.43
C LEU A 137 -7.09 -15.65 5.15
N GLY A 138 -7.55 -16.65 4.40
CA GLY A 138 -8.41 -17.71 4.90
C GLY A 138 -9.85 -17.23 5.17
N GLU A 139 -10.76 -18.19 5.31
CA GLU A 139 -12.20 -17.95 5.48
C GLU A 139 -12.53 -17.16 6.77
N SER A 140 -11.69 -17.28 7.80
CA SER A 140 -11.90 -16.66 9.11
C SER A 140 -11.42 -15.20 9.20
N SER A 141 -10.74 -14.69 8.18
CA SER A 141 -10.32 -13.28 8.12
C SER A 141 -11.51 -12.33 8.27
N GLY A 142 -12.66 -12.74 7.72
CA GLY A 142 -13.85 -11.92 7.58
C GLY A 142 -13.63 -10.71 6.70
N ILE A 143 -12.73 -10.80 5.71
CA ILE A 143 -12.62 -9.83 4.61
C ILE A 143 -12.97 -10.55 3.32
N TYR A 144 -13.88 -9.96 2.56
CA TYR A 144 -14.40 -10.51 1.32
C TYR A 144 -14.30 -9.47 0.21
N LEU A 145 -13.35 -9.69 -0.69
CA LEU A 145 -13.25 -8.98 -1.97
C LEU A 145 -14.29 -9.56 -2.96
N ASN A 146 -15.15 -8.72 -3.54
CA ASN A 146 -16.26 -9.14 -4.38
C ASN A 146 -16.33 -8.37 -5.71
N ASP A 147 -15.99 -9.02 -6.83
CA ASP A 147 -16.02 -8.42 -8.18
C ASP A 147 -17.30 -8.73 -8.98
N CYS A 148 -18.37 -9.21 -8.31
CA CYS A 148 -19.57 -9.68 -9.00
C CYS A 148 -20.51 -8.58 -9.50
N LEU A 149 -20.23 -7.29 -9.25
CA LEU A 149 -21.14 -6.20 -9.63
C LEU A 149 -21.16 -5.90 -11.14
N GLY A 150 -20.21 -6.44 -11.92
CA GLY A 150 -20.15 -6.20 -13.35
C GLY A 150 -19.83 -4.73 -13.67
N VAL A 151 -20.53 -4.15 -14.65
CA VAL A 151 -20.29 -2.78 -15.11
C VAL A 151 -21.12 -1.77 -14.32
N CYS A 152 -20.49 -0.69 -13.85
CA CYS A 152 -21.13 0.40 -13.12
C CYS A 152 -20.77 1.77 -13.73
N ARG A 153 -21.77 2.63 -13.93
CA ARG A 153 -21.54 4.02 -14.38
C ARG A 153 -21.21 4.95 -13.23
N ASN A 154 -21.75 4.67 -12.05
CA ASN A 154 -21.55 5.48 -10.85
C ASN A 154 -21.50 4.55 -9.64
N PRO A 155 -20.31 4.03 -9.26
CA PRO A 155 -20.20 3.24 -8.05
C PRO A 155 -20.62 4.05 -6.82
N ASP A 156 -21.24 3.36 -5.87
CA ASP A 156 -21.44 3.89 -4.54
C ASP A 156 -20.09 4.13 -3.84
N ILE A 157 -20.10 4.94 -2.79
CA ILE A 157 -18.90 5.30 -2.03
C ILE A 157 -18.11 4.09 -1.51
N ASP A 158 -18.80 2.99 -1.22
CA ASP A 158 -18.18 1.76 -0.70
C ASP A 158 -17.81 0.76 -1.81
N THR A 159 -17.78 1.19 -3.07
CA THR A 159 -17.45 0.36 -4.23
C THR A 159 -16.21 0.87 -4.96
N ILE A 160 -15.25 -0.03 -5.21
CA ILE A 160 -14.06 0.25 -6.01
C ILE A 160 -14.41 0.30 -7.49
N TRP A 161 -14.02 1.39 -8.13
CA TRP A 161 -14.16 1.57 -9.57
C TRP A 161 -12.90 1.08 -10.30
N ILE A 162 -13.02 -0.05 -10.98
CA ILE A 162 -11.94 -0.62 -11.78
C ILE A 162 -11.93 0.05 -13.16
N LYS A 163 -10.77 0.61 -13.52
CA LYS A 163 -10.56 1.40 -14.72
C LYS A 163 -9.36 0.89 -15.51
N TYR A 164 -9.54 0.73 -16.81
CA TYR A 164 -8.41 0.58 -17.71
C TYR A 164 -7.80 1.96 -18.00
N ARG A 165 -6.51 2.14 -17.71
CA ARG A 165 -5.79 3.39 -17.92
C ARG A 165 -4.42 3.10 -18.52
N PRO A 166 -4.25 3.25 -19.85
CA PRO A 166 -2.96 3.02 -20.49
C PRO A 166 -1.82 3.79 -19.79
N GLY A 167 -0.71 3.11 -19.56
CA GLY A 167 0.46 3.67 -18.90
C GLY A 167 0.32 3.89 -17.39
N LYS A 168 -0.73 3.36 -16.73
CA LYS A 168 -0.94 3.53 -15.30
C LYS A 168 -1.26 2.22 -14.59
N VAL A 169 -0.64 2.04 -13.43
CA VAL A 169 -0.98 1.03 -12.43
C VAL A 169 -1.03 1.74 -11.09
N GLY A 170 -2.10 1.53 -10.33
CA GLY A 170 -2.24 2.14 -9.02
C GLY A 170 -3.62 1.92 -8.42
N ALA A 171 -3.70 2.04 -7.10
CA ALA A 171 -4.93 1.91 -6.34
C ALA A 171 -5.05 2.99 -5.26
N THR A 172 -6.29 3.28 -4.87
CA THR A 172 -6.55 4.07 -3.65
C THR A 172 -6.06 3.32 -2.41
N LEU A 173 -5.53 4.04 -1.42
CA LEU A 173 -5.07 3.45 -0.17
C LEU A 173 -6.20 3.41 0.87
N GLY A 174 -6.75 2.23 1.11
CA GLY A 174 -7.84 2.05 2.09
C GLY A 174 -9.16 2.72 1.69
N TRP A 175 -10.10 2.78 2.64
CA TRP A 175 -11.39 3.47 2.49
C TRP A 175 -11.35 4.84 3.13
N SER A 176 -11.83 5.88 2.45
CA SER A 176 -11.72 7.24 2.97
C SER A 176 -12.92 8.14 2.66
N PRO A 177 -13.57 8.75 3.67
CA PRO A 177 -14.64 9.70 3.45
C PRO A 177 -14.17 11.02 2.83
N GLU A 178 -12.89 11.35 2.85
CA GLU A 178 -12.42 12.51 2.07
C GLU A 178 -12.45 12.22 0.56
N TYR A 179 -12.39 10.95 0.20
CA TYR A 179 -12.60 10.46 -1.17
C TYR A 179 -14.08 10.31 -1.52
N VAL A 180 -15.05 10.76 -0.69
CA VAL A 180 -16.48 10.85 -1.10
C VAL A 180 -16.62 11.62 -2.43
N ALA A 181 -15.75 12.62 -2.66
CA ALA A 181 -15.73 13.37 -3.92
C ALA A 181 -14.90 12.69 -5.04
N GLN A 182 -13.93 11.86 -4.67
CA GLN A 182 -12.99 11.19 -5.57
C GLN A 182 -13.10 9.69 -5.36
N LYS A 183 -14.05 9.04 -6.04
CA LYS A 183 -14.33 7.60 -5.98
C LYS A 183 -13.07 6.74 -5.75
N HIS A 184 -13.18 5.69 -4.95
CA HIS A 184 -12.09 4.72 -4.81
C HIS A 184 -11.82 4.01 -6.13
N GLU A 185 -10.56 3.98 -6.55
CA GLU A 185 -10.17 3.55 -7.90
C GLU A 185 -9.08 2.48 -7.87
N LEU A 186 -9.19 1.56 -8.82
CA LEU A 186 -8.14 0.62 -9.22
C LEU A 186 -7.86 0.87 -10.69
N MET A 187 -6.71 1.46 -11.00
CA MET A 187 -6.28 1.80 -12.36
C MET A 187 -5.26 0.78 -12.83
N LEU A 188 -5.50 0.20 -14.01
CA LEU A 188 -4.69 -0.90 -14.50
C LEU A 188 -4.36 -0.75 -15.98
N ASP A 189 -3.13 -1.09 -16.32
CA ASP A 189 -2.69 -1.33 -17.69
C ASP A 189 -1.96 -2.67 -17.80
N PRO A 190 -2.61 -3.70 -18.37
CA PRO A 190 -1.96 -4.98 -18.64
C PRO A 190 -0.72 -4.85 -19.55
N SER A 191 -0.64 -3.80 -20.38
CA SER A 191 0.49 -3.61 -21.29
C SER A 191 1.79 -3.29 -20.53
N LEU A 192 1.74 -2.49 -19.46
CA LEU A 192 2.90 -2.17 -18.64
C LEU A 192 3.49 -3.41 -17.93
N MET A 193 2.65 -4.40 -17.66
CA MET A 193 3.07 -5.63 -16.98
C MET A 193 3.76 -6.63 -17.93
N SER A 194 3.71 -6.37 -19.24
CA SER A 194 4.47 -7.12 -20.25
C SER A 194 5.86 -6.53 -20.56
N VAL A 195 6.18 -5.35 -20.03
CA VAL A 195 7.33 -4.51 -20.42
C VAL A 195 8.51 -4.59 -19.43
N SER A 196 8.47 -5.45 -18.40
CA SER A 196 9.68 -5.78 -17.61
C SER A 196 10.65 -6.67 -18.41
N ARG A 197 11.08 -6.20 -19.60
CA ARG A 197 12.00 -6.89 -20.51
C ARG A 197 13.33 -6.17 -20.72
N ASN A 198 13.51 -4.96 -20.19
CA ASN A 198 14.72 -4.16 -20.44
C ASN A 198 15.56 -3.90 -19.18
N LEU A 199 15.44 -4.71 -18.13
CA LEU A 199 16.53 -4.87 -17.17
C LEU A 199 17.49 -5.91 -17.76
N GLU A 200 18.46 -5.46 -18.56
CA GLU A 200 19.44 -6.29 -19.29
C GLU A 200 20.31 -7.22 -18.43
N GLY A 201 20.12 -7.27 -17.11
CA GLY A 201 20.86 -8.14 -16.19
C GLY A 201 20.08 -9.32 -15.60
N LEU A 202 18.74 -9.34 -15.69
CA LEU A 202 17.94 -10.40 -15.08
C LEU A 202 17.27 -11.24 -16.18
N GLN A 203 17.98 -12.26 -16.68
CA GLN A 203 17.44 -13.26 -17.61
C GLN A 203 16.41 -14.15 -16.91
N LEU A 204 15.24 -13.61 -16.60
CA LEU A 204 14.06 -14.44 -16.35
C LEU A 204 13.60 -14.95 -17.72
N THR A 205 13.99 -16.18 -18.02
CA THR A 205 13.61 -16.90 -19.24
C THR A 205 12.12 -16.70 -19.52
N LYS A 206 11.79 -16.26 -20.75
CA LYS A 206 10.42 -16.13 -21.27
C LYS A 206 9.69 -17.47 -21.24
N SER A 207 9.22 -17.89 -20.07
CA SER A 207 8.12 -18.83 -20.00
C SER A 207 6.85 -18.00 -20.23
N LYS A 208 5.95 -18.45 -21.10
CA LYS A 208 4.64 -17.81 -21.31
C LYS A 208 3.80 -17.72 -20.02
N GLY A 209 4.21 -18.39 -18.93
CA GLY A 209 3.59 -18.28 -17.60
C GLY A 209 4.04 -17.07 -16.78
N ALA A 210 5.32 -16.67 -16.89
CA ALA A 210 5.87 -15.58 -16.07
C ALA A 210 5.14 -14.24 -16.26
N THR A 211 4.59 -13.96 -17.44
CA THR A 211 3.85 -12.70 -17.69
C THR A 211 2.49 -12.65 -17.02
N TRP A 212 1.80 -13.80 -16.91
CA TRP A 212 0.49 -13.85 -16.24
C TRP A 212 0.66 -13.82 -14.73
N ASP A 213 1.63 -14.55 -14.20
CA ASP A 213 1.90 -14.55 -12.76
C ASP A 213 2.35 -13.17 -12.27
N ILE A 214 3.22 -12.48 -13.01
CA ILE A 214 3.60 -11.08 -12.71
C ILE A 214 2.37 -10.18 -12.75
N TYR A 215 1.52 -10.32 -13.78
CA TYR A 215 0.30 -9.54 -13.91
C TYR A 215 -0.63 -9.72 -12.71
N CYS A 216 -0.90 -10.97 -12.31
CA CYS A 216 -1.71 -11.29 -11.14
C CYS A 216 -1.07 -10.85 -9.82
N ALA A 217 0.26 -10.94 -9.70
CA ALA A 217 0.98 -10.47 -8.52
C ALA A 217 0.90 -8.94 -8.37
N THR A 218 1.04 -8.19 -9.47
CA THR A 218 0.87 -6.74 -9.43
C THR A 218 -0.58 -6.37 -9.11
N LEU A 219 -1.57 -7.09 -9.65
CA LEU A 219 -2.96 -6.89 -9.24
C LEU A 219 -3.18 -7.18 -7.76
N ALA A 220 -2.60 -8.25 -7.23
CA ALA A 220 -2.68 -8.56 -5.82
C ALA A 220 -2.01 -7.47 -4.95
N HIS A 221 -0.90 -6.90 -5.41
CA HIS A 221 -0.26 -5.73 -4.79
C HIS A 221 -1.21 -4.53 -4.71
N GLU A 222 -1.84 -4.16 -5.83
CA GLU A 222 -2.79 -3.04 -5.85
C GLU A 222 -4.04 -3.31 -4.98
N LEU A 223 -4.51 -4.56 -4.92
CA LEU A 223 -5.57 -4.96 -3.97
C LEU A 223 -5.11 -4.83 -2.50
N GLY A 224 -3.81 -5.01 -2.23
CA GLY A 224 -3.21 -4.71 -0.94
C GLY A 224 -3.38 -3.24 -0.55
N HIS A 225 -3.15 -2.31 -1.49
CA HIS A 225 -3.40 -0.88 -1.28
C HIS A 225 -4.88 -0.60 -1.01
N ILE A 226 -5.81 -1.22 -1.75
CA ILE A 226 -7.25 -1.10 -1.47
C ILE A 226 -7.58 -1.51 -0.03
N MET A 227 -6.92 -2.53 0.52
CA MET A 227 -7.09 -2.95 1.91
C MET A 227 -6.36 -2.08 2.94
N GLY A 228 -5.58 -1.09 2.49
CA GLY A 228 -4.86 -0.15 3.35
C GLY A 228 -3.40 -0.51 3.61
N LEU A 229 -2.82 -1.46 2.88
CA LEU A 229 -1.39 -1.77 2.97
C LEU A 229 -0.57 -0.73 2.19
N VAL A 230 0.52 -0.25 2.76
CA VAL A 230 1.49 0.63 2.08
C VAL A 230 2.68 -0.17 1.57
N HIS A 231 3.57 0.46 0.80
CA HIS A 231 4.78 -0.21 0.36
C HIS A 231 5.67 -0.58 1.55
N GLU A 232 6.25 -1.78 1.52
CA GLU A 232 7.06 -2.32 2.62
C GLU A 232 8.26 -1.42 2.99
N HIS A 233 8.89 -0.80 2.00
CA HIS A 233 10.01 0.13 2.21
C HIS A 233 9.60 1.46 2.87
N GLN A 234 8.30 1.70 3.10
CA GLN A 234 7.78 2.86 3.83
C GLN A 234 7.50 2.55 5.30
N ARG A 235 7.85 1.35 5.78
CA ARG A 235 7.75 1.03 7.21
C ARG A 235 8.57 2.01 8.04
N PRO A 236 8.12 2.37 9.25
CA PRO A 236 8.89 3.25 10.16
C PRO A 236 10.28 2.70 10.50
N ASP A 237 10.46 1.38 10.49
CA ASP A 237 11.73 0.70 10.75
C ASP A 237 12.49 0.29 9.48
N ALA A 238 12.05 0.71 8.29
CA ALA A 238 12.66 0.31 7.02
C ALA A 238 14.16 0.64 6.96
N LEU A 239 14.60 1.77 7.52
CA LEU A 239 16.00 2.18 7.51
C LEU A 239 16.94 1.23 8.28
N SER A 240 16.41 0.35 9.13
CA SER A 240 17.20 -0.71 9.77
C SER A 240 17.40 -1.94 8.89
N HIS A 241 16.73 -2.01 7.74
CA HIS A 241 16.70 -3.16 6.83
C HIS A 241 17.13 -2.84 5.41
N ILE A 242 16.91 -1.61 4.96
CA ILE A 242 17.24 -1.18 3.60
C ILE A 242 18.11 0.07 3.63
N ARG A 243 19.02 0.16 2.65
CA ARG A 243 19.73 1.40 2.33
C ARG A 243 19.02 2.10 1.18
N PHE A 244 18.52 3.30 1.44
CA PHE A 244 17.92 4.13 0.41
C PHE A 244 18.95 5.09 -0.18
N ASP A 245 19.37 4.84 -1.42
CA ASP A 245 20.25 5.75 -2.14
C ASP A 245 19.45 6.81 -2.89
N CYS A 246 19.29 7.98 -2.26
CA CYS A 246 18.58 9.09 -2.86
C CYS A 246 19.17 9.54 -4.21
N GLN A 247 20.48 9.36 -4.42
CA GLN A 247 21.14 9.80 -5.66
C GLN A 247 20.74 8.96 -6.87
N ALA A 248 20.28 7.73 -6.63
CA ALA A 248 19.78 6.84 -7.67
C ALA A 248 18.34 7.19 -8.12
N LEU A 249 17.64 8.09 -7.42
CA LEU A 249 16.30 8.51 -7.83
C LEU A 249 16.35 9.49 -9.00
N LEU A 250 15.55 9.19 -10.03
CA LEU A 250 15.35 10.10 -11.15
C LEU A 250 14.85 11.47 -10.64
N GLY A 251 15.55 12.53 -11.03
CA GLY A 251 15.21 13.91 -10.66
C GLY A 251 15.68 14.36 -9.28
N TYR A 252 16.38 13.52 -8.50
CA TYR A 252 16.85 13.88 -7.16
C TYR A 252 17.71 15.14 -7.13
N ALA A 253 18.67 15.26 -8.07
CA ALA A 253 19.55 16.41 -8.12
C ALA A 253 18.78 17.73 -8.29
N ALA A 254 17.76 17.75 -9.14
CA ALA A 254 16.91 18.93 -9.36
C ALA A 254 16.07 19.25 -8.11
N ALA A 255 15.37 18.25 -7.56
CA ALA A 255 14.55 18.43 -6.36
C ALA A 255 15.38 18.90 -5.14
N LYS A 256 16.61 18.41 -5.00
CA LYS A 256 17.54 18.86 -3.95
C LYS A 256 17.91 20.33 -4.12
N GLN A 257 18.20 20.79 -5.33
CA GLN A 257 18.54 22.19 -5.61
C GLN A 257 17.36 23.11 -5.31
N GLU A 258 16.14 22.74 -5.73
CA GLU A 258 14.92 23.49 -5.43
C GLU A 258 14.68 23.61 -3.91
N ALA A 259 14.86 22.52 -3.17
CA ALA A 259 14.71 22.52 -1.72
C ALA A 259 15.77 23.40 -1.00
N ILE A 260 17.00 23.46 -1.54
CA ILE A 260 18.06 24.33 -1.02
C ILE A 260 17.73 25.79 -1.32
N ALA A 261 17.31 26.11 -2.55
CA ALA A 261 16.96 27.46 -2.97
C ALA A 261 15.77 28.02 -2.16
N GLY A 262 14.69 27.24 -2.03
CA GLY A 262 13.50 27.66 -1.27
C GLY A 262 13.71 27.82 0.24
N ARG A 263 14.82 27.32 0.80
CA ARG A 263 15.22 27.59 2.19
C ARG A 263 15.98 28.90 2.35
N MET A 264 16.53 29.46 1.28
CA MET A 264 17.20 30.76 1.33
C MET A 264 16.21 31.93 1.23
N ASP A 265 15.01 31.67 0.73
CA ASP A 265 13.94 32.66 0.56
C ASP A 265 12.99 32.76 1.77
N SER A 266 13.21 31.99 2.84
CA SER A 266 12.38 31.92 4.06
C SER A 266 13.15 32.29 5.32
#